data_AF-A0A1X7VRL6-F1
#
_entry.id   AF-A0A1X7VRL6-F1
#
_cell.length_a   1.000
_cell.length_b   1.000
_cell.length_c   1.000
_cell.angle_alpha   90.00
_cell.angle_beta   90.00
_cell.angle_gamma   90.00
#
_symmetry.space_group_name_H-M   'P 1'
#
loop_
_entity.id
_entity.type
_entity.pdbx_description
1 polymer ?
#
loop_
_entity_poly.entity_id
_entity_poly.type
_entity_poly.pdbx_seq_one_letter_code
_entity_poly.pdbx_strand_id
1 'polypeptide(L)'
;MEGVANVTMSSTGKKRKGLKQQLRDTNRLLSKSDLPETVRVSKERIAKLITQEIKEKEKKERDKKINKKYKMVKFFEKRKVTRKLKSLTKQLITATDEDREALLLEIDNLKKDLNYITYFPNGHKYISLYPTTSTSERSLQMRDDIYQSITRQVSEGTISDSFHSNSLCDSQDKKVHDKKLTDEFFM
;
A
#
# COMPACT_ATOMS: atom_id res chain seq x y z
N MET A 1 -36.21 -14.82 30.89
CA MET A 1 -35.10 -13.84 30.87
C MET A 1 -33.86 -14.55 31.38
N GLU A 2 -33.11 -15.20 30.49
CA GLU A 2 -31.84 -15.85 30.85
C GLU A 2 -30.69 -15.00 30.34
N GLY A 3 -29.87 -14.54 31.28
CA GLY A 3 -28.75 -13.64 31.05
C GLY A 3 -27.58 -14.36 30.41
N VAL A 4 -27.14 -13.86 29.25
CA VAL A 4 -25.93 -14.29 28.57
C VAL A 4 -24.73 -13.68 29.31
N ALA A 5 -24.09 -14.47 30.17
CA ALA A 5 -22.86 -14.09 30.84
C ALA A 5 -21.71 -14.08 29.83
N ASN A 6 -21.33 -12.88 29.34
CA ASN A 6 -20.08 -12.68 28.63
C ASN A 6 -18.91 -12.86 29.62
N VAL A 7 -18.23 -14.00 29.52
CA VAL A 7 -16.98 -14.27 30.24
C VAL A 7 -15.89 -13.36 29.68
N THR A 8 -15.68 -12.22 30.33
CA THR A 8 -14.52 -11.36 30.15
C THR A 8 -13.30 -12.07 30.75
N MET A 9 -12.50 -12.68 29.87
CA MET A 9 -11.25 -13.35 30.26
C MET A 9 -10.28 -12.35 30.88
N SER A 10 -9.79 -12.72 32.06
CA SER A 10 -8.92 -11.96 32.96
C SER A 10 -7.55 -11.61 32.36
N SER A 11 -7.16 -10.34 32.54
CA SER A 11 -5.87 -9.77 32.16
C SER A 11 -4.77 -10.16 33.15
N THR A 12 -4.24 -11.39 33.05
CA THR A 12 -2.95 -11.70 33.68
C THR A 12 -1.83 -11.05 32.86
N GLY A 13 -0.95 -10.27 33.51
CA GLY A 13 0.13 -9.45 32.90
C GLY A 13 1.26 -10.23 32.22
N LYS A 14 0.99 -11.41 31.65
CA LYS A 14 1.98 -12.23 30.97
C LYS A 14 2.09 -11.83 29.50
N LYS A 15 3.26 -11.33 29.11
CA LYS A 15 3.58 -10.98 27.70
C LYS A 15 3.26 -12.16 26.77
N ARG A 16 2.46 -11.90 25.74
CA ARG A 16 2.13 -12.91 24.72
C ARG A 16 3.43 -13.40 24.06
N LYS A 17 3.61 -14.73 23.99
CA LYS A 17 4.77 -15.34 23.33
C LYS A 17 4.81 -14.92 21.86
N GLY A 18 6.00 -14.72 21.31
CA GLY A 18 6.16 -14.43 19.89
C GLY A 18 5.81 -15.63 19.01
N LEU A 19 5.32 -15.39 17.79
CA LEU A 19 4.87 -16.43 16.84
C LEU A 19 5.93 -17.53 16.62
N LYS A 20 7.21 -17.15 16.46
CA LYS A 20 8.32 -18.11 16.30
C LYS A 20 8.52 -18.98 17.55
N GLN A 21 8.31 -18.43 18.74
CA GLN A 21 8.37 -19.20 19.99
C GLN A 21 7.18 -20.15 20.10
N GLN A 22 5.97 -19.71 19.74
CA GLN A 22 4.78 -20.56 19.74
C GLN A 22 4.91 -21.72 18.75
N LEU A 23 5.46 -21.48 17.55
CA LEU A 23 5.76 -22.53 16.58
C LEU A 23 6.76 -23.55 17.13
N ARG A 24 7.86 -23.09 17.73
CA ARG A 24 8.86 -23.97 18.37
C ARG A 24 8.25 -24.81 19.49
N ASP A 25 7.44 -24.19 20.36
CA ASP A 25 6.77 -24.89 21.46
C ASP A 25 5.75 -25.93 20.92
N THR A 26 5.02 -25.60 19.86
CA THR A 26 4.04 -26.51 19.22
C THR A 26 4.73 -27.69 18.55
N ASN A 27 5.83 -27.44 17.83
CA ASN A 27 6.63 -28.51 17.23
C ASN A 27 7.27 -29.40 18.30
N ARG A 28 7.79 -28.82 19.39
CA ARG A 28 8.32 -29.61 20.51
C ARG A 28 7.26 -30.50 21.15
N LEU A 29 6.01 -30.03 21.22
CA LEU A 29 4.88 -30.83 21.70
C LEU A 29 4.54 -31.96 20.73
N LEU A 30 4.54 -31.68 19.42
CA LEU A 30 4.29 -32.68 18.37
C LEU A 30 5.37 -33.77 18.29
N SER A 31 6.61 -33.46 18.68
CA SER A 31 7.72 -34.44 18.71
C SER A 31 7.60 -35.48 19.84
N LYS A 32 6.65 -35.35 20.77
CA LYS A 32 6.45 -36.34 21.83
C LYS A 32 5.64 -37.54 21.31
N SER A 33 6.06 -38.75 21.65
CA SER A 33 5.38 -40.00 21.29
C SER A 33 3.99 -40.13 21.93
N ASP A 34 3.84 -39.65 23.15
CA ASP A 34 2.69 -39.95 24.03
C ASP A 34 1.55 -38.94 23.90
N LEU A 35 1.20 -38.57 22.66
CA LEU A 35 0.13 -37.61 22.39
C LEU A 35 -1.11 -38.31 21.80
N PRO A 36 -2.32 -38.06 22.33
CA PRO A 36 -3.55 -38.52 21.70
C PRO A 36 -3.69 -37.97 20.28
N GLU A 37 -4.18 -38.80 19.36
CA GLU A 37 -4.26 -38.46 17.94
C GLU A 37 -5.14 -37.22 17.67
N THR A 38 -6.23 -37.08 18.42
CA THR A 38 -7.11 -35.89 18.36
C THR A 38 -6.35 -34.60 18.69
N VAL A 39 -5.48 -34.64 19.70
CA VAL A 39 -4.65 -33.51 20.10
C VAL A 39 -3.56 -33.26 19.06
N ARG A 40 -2.93 -34.31 18.51
CA ARG A 40 -1.92 -34.19 17.46
C ARG A 40 -2.46 -33.44 16.23
N VAL A 41 -3.59 -33.89 15.67
CA VAL A 41 -4.23 -33.23 14.52
C VAL A 41 -4.54 -31.76 14.82
N SER A 42 -5.04 -31.46 16.03
CA SER A 42 -5.32 -30.07 16.43
C SER A 42 -4.05 -29.20 16.45
N LYS A 43 -2.94 -29.73 16.98
CA LYS A 43 -1.67 -29.01 17.10
C LYS A 43 -0.97 -28.83 15.77
N GLU A 44 -1.08 -29.79 14.85
CA GLU A 44 -0.60 -29.64 13.48
C GLU A 44 -1.34 -28.53 12.73
N ARG A 45 -2.67 -28.45 12.86
CA ARG A 45 -3.45 -27.34 12.30
C ARG A 45 -2.97 -26.00 12.85
N ILE A 46 -2.76 -25.91 14.15
CA ILE A 46 -2.22 -24.70 14.80
C ILE A 46 -0.81 -24.37 14.29
N ALA A 47 0.08 -25.35 14.16
CA ALA A 47 1.43 -25.14 13.64
C ALA A 47 1.41 -24.59 12.20
N LYS A 48 0.50 -25.11 11.36
CA LYS A 48 0.27 -24.60 9.99
C LYS A 48 -0.19 -23.14 10.01
N LEU A 49 -1.17 -22.80 10.85
CA LEU A 49 -1.65 -21.42 10.99
C LEU A 49 -0.55 -20.46 11.45
N ILE A 50 0.19 -20.80 12.51
CA ILE A 50 1.29 -19.96 13.01
C ILE A 50 2.38 -19.78 11.93
N THR A 51 2.65 -20.82 11.15
CA THR A 51 3.62 -20.74 10.04
C THR A 51 3.14 -19.77 8.95
N GLN A 52 1.86 -19.79 8.60
CA GLN A 52 1.25 -18.84 7.66
C GLN A 52 1.35 -17.41 8.19
N GLU A 53 1.00 -17.18 9.46
CA GLU A 53 1.10 -15.87 10.10
C GLU A 53 2.54 -15.32 10.09
N ILE A 54 3.54 -16.18 10.34
CA ILE A 54 4.96 -15.78 10.25
C ILE A 54 5.30 -15.33 8.84
N LYS A 55 4.91 -16.10 7.81
CA LYS A 55 5.17 -15.75 6.39
C LYS A 55 4.49 -14.43 6.01
N GLU A 56 3.25 -14.22 6.42
CA GLU A 56 2.53 -12.97 6.19
C GLU A 56 3.19 -11.79 6.89
N LYS A 57 3.64 -11.96 8.13
CA LYS A 57 4.34 -10.93 8.87
C LYS A 57 5.66 -10.58 8.18
N GLU A 58 6.43 -11.57 7.75
CA GLU A 58 7.67 -11.35 7.01
C GLU A 58 7.42 -10.67 5.65
N LYS A 59 6.32 -11.00 4.96
CA LYS A 59 5.88 -10.28 3.76
C LYS A 59 5.57 -8.81 4.05
N LYS A 60 4.73 -8.55 5.06
CA LYS A 60 4.38 -7.18 5.49
C LYS A 60 5.62 -6.37 5.86
N GLU A 61 6.58 -6.95 6.56
CA GLU A 61 7.84 -6.27 6.90
C GLU A 61 8.71 -5.97 5.68
N ARG A 62 8.79 -6.89 4.70
CA ARG A 62 9.45 -6.61 3.42
C ARG A 62 8.76 -5.46 2.67
N ASP A 63 7.44 -5.51 2.59
CA ASP A 63 6.64 -4.49 1.89
C ASP A 63 6.82 -3.12 2.55
N LYS A 64 6.83 -3.04 3.88
CA LYS A 64 7.14 -1.82 4.64
C LYS A 64 8.53 -1.26 4.32
N LYS A 65 9.55 -2.13 4.28
CA LYS A 65 10.94 -1.71 3.96
C LYS A 65 11.03 -1.14 2.55
N ILE A 66 10.42 -1.81 1.58
CA ILE A 66 10.40 -1.36 0.17
C ILE A 66 9.61 -0.06 0.04
N ASN A 67 8.44 0.03 0.68
CA ASN A 67 7.65 1.25 0.69
C ASN A 67 8.46 2.41 1.28
N LYS A 68 9.10 2.24 2.46
CA LYS A 68 9.96 3.27 3.06
C LYS A 68 11.08 3.72 2.10
N LYS A 69 11.70 2.78 1.37
CA LYS A 69 12.77 3.07 0.41
C LYS A 69 12.30 3.94 -0.76
N TYR A 70 11.14 3.65 -1.33
CA TYR A 70 10.65 4.35 -2.54
C TYR A 70 9.56 5.40 -2.25
N LYS A 71 9.14 5.57 -0.99
CA LYS A 71 8.10 6.53 -0.57
C LYS A 71 8.40 7.93 -1.07
N MET A 72 9.65 8.39 -0.90
CA MET A 72 10.04 9.73 -1.32
C MET A 72 10.12 9.87 -2.84
N VAL A 73 10.61 8.86 -3.55
CA VAL A 73 10.63 8.85 -5.03
C VAL A 73 9.21 8.96 -5.57
N LYS A 74 8.29 8.12 -5.08
CA LYS A 74 6.86 8.16 -5.44
C LYS A 74 6.22 9.50 -5.06
N PHE A 75 6.57 10.07 -3.91
CA PHE A 75 6.05 11.36 -3.47
C PHE A 75 6.47 12.50 -4.40
N PHE A 76 7.73 12.57 -4.80
CA PHE A 76 8.20 13.62 -5.72
C PHE A 76 7.58 13.50 -7.10
N GLU A 77 7.48 12.28 -7.65
CA GLU A 77 6.80 12.06 -8.93
C GLU A 77 5.31 12.40 -8.84
N LYS A 78 4.61 11.93 -7.80
CA LYS A 78 3.21 12.29 -7.54
C LYS A 78 3.04 13.81 -7.45
N ARG A 79 3.93 14.50 -6.75
CA ARG A 79 3.91 15.97 -6.62
C ARG A 79 4.17 16.66 -7.97
N LYS A 80 5.04 16.11 -8.81
CA LYS A 80 5.32 16.64 -10.16
C LYS A 80 4.09 16.50 -11.06
N VAL A 81 3.51 15.31 -11.12
CA VAL A 81 2.31 15.00 -11.93
C VAL A 81 1.11 15.83 -11.46
N THR A 82 0.86 15.91 -10.15
CA THR A 82 -0.26 16.70 -9.60
C THR A 82 -0.12 18.20 -9.86
N ARG A 83 1.09 18.77 -9.76
CA ARG A 83 1.34 20.18 -10.12
C ARG A 83 1.08 20.43 -11.61
N LYS A 84 1.56 19.53 -12.47
CA LYS A 84 1.35 19.64 -13.92
C LYS A 84 -0.13 19.53 -14.28
N LEU A 85 -0.85 18.56 -13.68
CA LEU A 85 -2.31 18.45 -13.79
C LEU A 85 -3.00 19.74 -13.40
N LYS A 86 -2.71 20.30 -12.20
CA LYS A 86 -3.30 21.57 -11.75
C LYS A 86 -3.01 22.74 -12.70
N SER A 87 -1.84 22.76 -13.33
CA SER A 87 -1.49 23.79 -14.32
C SER A 87 -2.28 23.63 -15.61
N LEU A 88 -2.31 22.42 -16.18
CA LEU A 88 -3.02 22.14 -17.43
C LEU A 88 -4.53 22.31 -17.27
N THR A 89 -5.11 21.90 -16.14
CA THR A 89 -6.53 22.12 -15.87
C THR A 89 -6.89 23.60 -15.82
N LYS A 90 -5.97 24.48 -15.39
CA LYS A 90 -6.19 25.93 -15.43
C LYS A 90 -6.07 26.47 -16.85
N GLN A 91 -5.07 26.02 -17.61
CA GLN A 91 -4.90 26.40 -19.01
C GLN A 91 -6.10 25.99 -19.86
N LEU A 92 -6.69 24.82 -19.58
CA LEU A 92 -7.90 24.33 -20.25
C LEU A 92 -9.11 25.27 -20.10
N ILE A 93 -9.20 26.02 -19.00
CA ILE A 93 -10.30 26.99 -18.78
C ILE A 93 -10.16 28.19 -19.72
N THR A 94 -8.93 28.58 -20.05
CA THR A 94 -8.61 29.77 -20.85
C THR A 94 -8.22 29.44 -22.30
N ALA A 95 -8.18 28.17 -22.67
CA ALA A 95 -7.71 27.72 -23.97
C ALA A 95 -8.79 27.91 -25.06
N THR A 96 -8.34 28.14 -26.29
CA THR A 96 -9.15 28.11 -27.51
C THR A 96 -9.44 26.67 -27.94
N ASP A 97 -10.45 26.47 -28.79
CA ASP A 97 -10.92 25.12 -29.15
C ASP A 97 -9.85 24.25 -29.83
N GLU A 98 -8.92 24.82 -30.59
CA GLU A 98 -7.84 24.10 -31.28
C GLU A 98 -6.80 23.51 -30.30
N ASP A 99 -6.46 24.22 -29.22
CA ASP A 99 -5.49 23.76 -28.22
C ASP A 99 -6.13 22.83 -27.17
N ARG A 100 -7.46 22.83 -27.10
CA ARG A 100 -8.23 22.13 -26.07
C ARG A 100 -8.07 20.62 -26.16
N GLU A 101 -8.09 20.05 -27.37
CA GLU A 101 -7.96 18.61 -27.58
C GLU A 101 -6.58 18.10 -27.14
N ALA A 102 -5.52 18.83 -27.50
CA ALA A 102 -4.15 18.51 -27.09
C ALA A 102 -3.99 18.56 -25.56
N LEU A 103 -4.56 19.57 -24.90
CA LEU A 103 -4.55 19.70 -23.45
C LEU A 103 -5.32 18.56 -22.76
N LEU A 104 -6.48 18.16 -23.28
CA LEU A 104 -7.26 17.04 -22.74
C LEU A 104 -6.49 15.72 -22.81
N LEU A 105 -5.84 15.45 -23.96
CA LEU A 105 -5.02 14.26 -24.13
C LEU A 105 -3.86 14.23 -23.13
N GLU A 106 -3.19 15.37 -22.93
CA GLU A 106 -2.09 15.46 -21.96
C GLU A 106 -2.57 15.27 -20.52
N ILE A 107 -3.72 15.85 -20.16
CA ILE A 107 -4.37 15.65 -18.86
C ILE A 107 -4.67 14.16 -18.63
N ASP A 108 -5.22 13.46 -19.62
CA ASP A 108 -5.56 12.05 -19.50
C ASP A 108 -4.32 11.15 -19.35
N ASN A 109 -3.24 11.46 -20.06
CA ASN A 109 -1.96 10.78 -19.87
C ASN A 109 -1.42 10.99 -18.44
N LEU A 110 -1.49 12.20 -17.92
CA LEU A 110 -1.07 12.48 -16.55
C LEU A 110 -1.97 11.83 -15.48
N LYS A 111 -3.27 11.62 -15.75
CA LYS A 111 -4.14 10.83 -14.87
C LYS A 111 -3.69 9.37 -14.82
N LYS A 112 -3.37 8.77 -15.97
CA LYS A 112 -2.82 7.40 -16.03
C LYS A 112 -1.49 7.30 -15.27
N ASP A 113 -0.60 8.29 -15.42
CA ASP A 113 0.65 8.36 -14.65
C ASP A 113 0.39 8.44 -13.14
N LEU A 114 -0.58 9.26 -12.71
CA LEU A 114 -0.96 9.38 -11.30
C LEU A 114 -1.48 8.05 -10.75
N ASN A 115 -2.26 7.32 -11.55
CA ASN A 115 -2.77 5.99 -11.23
C ASN A 115 -1.63 4.97 -11.11
N TYR A 116 -0.68 4.98 -12.04
CA TYR A 116 0.51 4.14 -11.95
C TYR A 116 1.30 4.38 -10.65
N ILE A 117 1.58 5.65 -10.31
CA ILE A 117 2.31 5.99 -9.09
C ILE A 117 1.52 5.54 -7.85
N THR A 118 0.20 5.75 -7.84
CA THR A 118 -0.64 5.46 -6.67
C THR A 118 -0.81 3.96 -6.45
N TYR A 119 -1.14 3.21 -7.50
CA TYR A 119 -1.51 1.79 -7.44
C TYR A 119 -0.36 0.82 -7.75
N PHE A 120 0.88 1.33 -7.84
CA PHE A 120 2.05 0.47 -8.03
C PHE A 120 2.11 -0.67 -6.99
N PRO A 121 2.33 -1.94 -7.40
CA PRO A 121 2.32 -3.08 -6.51
C PRO A 121 3.28 -2.96 -5.30
N ASN A 122 2.75 -3.24 -4.11
CA ASN A 122 3.56 -3.30 -2.89
C ASN A 122 4.52 -4.50 -2.93
N GLY A 123 5.68 -4.37 -2.29
CA GLY A 123 6.67 -5.45 -2.24
C GLY A 123 7.56 -5.58 -3.48
N HIS A 124 7.31 -4.77 -4.52
CA HIS A 124 8.14 -4.70 -5.72
C HIS A 124 8.98 -3.42 -5.75
N LYS A 125 10.13 -3.48 -6.43
CA LYS A 125 10.97 -2.29 -6.67
C LYS A 125 10.18 -1.32 -7.55
N TYR A 126 10.01 -0.08 -7.07
CA TYR A 126 9.39 0.97 -7.86
C TYR A 126 10.23 1.30 -9.10
N ILE A 127 9.57 1.43 -10.25
CA ILE A 127 10.20 1.80 -11.52
C ILE A 127 9.69 3.19 -11.89
N SER A 128 10.59 4.16 -11.85
CA SER A 128 10.31 5.58 -12.05
C SER A 128 9.81 5.85 -13.48
N LEU A 129 8.79 6.70 -13.60
CA LEU A 129 8.30 7.19 -14.90
C LEU A 129 9.24 8.25 -15.49
N TYR A 130 9.92 9.01 -14.63
CA TYR A 130 10.80 10.11 -14.99
C TYR A 130 12.23 9.89 -14.47
N PRO A 131 12.93 8.83 -14.91
CA PRO A 131 14.25 8.51 -14.39
C PRO A 131 15.29 9.53 -14.86
N THR A 132 16.21 9.89 -13.98
CA THR A 132 17.36 10.76 -14.32
C THR A 132 18.52 9.98 -14.95
N THR A 133 18.50 8.65 -14.86
CA THR A 133 19.56 7.75 -15.35
C THR A 133 18.95 6.65 -16.24
N SER A 134 19.76 6.07 -17.11
CA SER A 134 19.33 4.98 -17.99
C SER A 134 18.83 3.80 -17.17
N THR A 135 17.61 3.34 -17.44
CA THR A 135 16.99 2.18 -16.83
C THR A 135 17.18 0.95 -17.73
N SER A 136 17.35 -0.24 -17.15
CA SER A 136 17.50 -1.47 -17.95
C SER A 136 16.23 -1.80 -18.72
N GLU A 137 16.38 -2.37 -19.92
CA GLU A 137 15.26 -2.74 -20.79
C GLU A 137 14.26 -3.68 -20.09
N ARG A 138 14.75 -4.67 -19.34
CA ARG A 138 13.91 -5.56 -18.52
C ARG A 138 13.03 -4.80 -17.52
N SER A 139 13.55 -3.72 -16.93
CA SER A 139 12.79 -2.90 -15.99
C SER A 139 11.76 -2.05 -16.73
N LEU A 140 12.04 -1.60 -17.95
CA LEU A 140 11.07 -0.87 -18.78
C LEU A 140 9.91 -1.79 -19.18
N GLN A 141 10.19 -3.02 -19.60
CA GLN A 141 9.15 -4.01 -19.91
C GLN A 141 8.24 -4.27 -18.70
N MET A 142 8.82 -4.54 -17.52
CA MET A 142 8.04 -4.72 -16.29
C MET A 142 7.19 -3.49 -15.92
N ARG A 143 7.71 -2.29 -16.16
CA ARG A 143 6.97 -1.04 -15.93
C ARG A 143 5.75 -0.98 -16.84
N ASP A 144 5.95 -1.25 -18.13
CA ASP A 144 4.89 -1.13 -19.14
C ASP A 144 3.80 -2.19 -18.91
N ASP A 145 4.17 -3.41 -18.52
CA ASP A 145 3.23 -4.47 -18.11
C ASP A 145 2.35 -4.02 -16.92
N ILE A 146 2.98 -3.46 -15.88
CA ILE A 146 2.27 -2.95 -14.70
C ILE A 146 1.38 -1.77 -15.09
N TYR A 147 1.87 -0.87 -15.94
CA TYR A 147 1.14 0.29 -16.41
C TYR A 147 -0.14 -0.11 -17.16
N GLN A 148 -0.03 -1.07 -18.08
CA GLN A 148 -1.17 -1.61 -18.83
C GLN A 148 -2.16 -2.32 -17.90
N SER A 149 -1.67 -3.13 -16.96
CA SER A 149 -2.50 -3.81 -15.96
C SER A 149 -3.30 -2.82 -15.11
N ILE A 150 -2.67 -1.75 -14.62
CA ILE A 150 -3.36 -0.71 -13.82
C ILE A 150 -4.38 0.04 -14.68
N THR A 151 -4.00 0.44 -15.89
CA THR A 151 -4.89 1.16 -16.81
C THR A 151 -6.13 0.34 -17.13
N ARG A 152 -5.95 -0.97 -17.37
CA ARG A 152 -7.04 -1.92 -17.57
C ARG A 152 -7.95 -2.00 -16.34
N GLN A 153 -7.40 -2.20 -15.16
CA GLN A 153 -8.18 -2.28 -13.91
C GLN A 153 -8.96 -1.01 -13.58
N VAL A 154 -8.41 0.16 -13.92
CA VAL A 154 -9.11 1.46 -13.80
C VAL A 154 -10.25 1.55 -14.83
N SER A 155 -10.00 1.14 -16.08
CA SER A 155 -11.05 1.15 -17.12
C SER A 155 -12.20 0.19 -16.82
N GLU A 156 -11.92 -0.95 -16.19
CA GLU A 156 -12.90 -1.93 -15.74
C GLU A 156 -13.63 -1.48 -14.45
N GLY A 157 -13.19 -0.39 -13.81
CA GLY A 157 -13.77 0.12 -12.56
C GLY A 157 -13.41 -0.69 -11.31
N THR A 158 -12.46 -1.63 -11.41
CA THR A 158 -11.97 -2.41 -10.27
C THR A 158 -11.17 -1.53 -9.30
N ILE A 159 -10.46 -0.53 -9.85
CA ILE A 159 -9.71 0.47 -9.11
C ILE A 159 -10.31 1.85 -9.38
N SER A 160 -10.55 2.63 -8.32
CA SER A 160 -11.01 4.01 -8.43
C SER A 160 -9.94 4.90 -9.06
N ASP A 161 -10.34 5.87 -9.88
CA ASP A 161 -9.39 6.83 -10.45
C ASP A 161 -8.84 7.77 -9.36
N SER A 162 -7.52 7.75 -9.18
CA SER A 162 -6.86 8.50 -8.11
C SER A 162 -7.01 10.02 -8.24
N PHE A 163 -7.29 10.52 -9.45
CA PHE A 163 -7.55 11.94 -9.68
C PHE A 163 -8.87 12.41 -9.04
N HIS A 164 -9.95 11.63 -9.17
CA HIS A 164 -11.28 11.96 -8.63
C HIS A 164 -11.29 12.01 -7.09
N SER A 165 -10.48 11.16 -6.45
CA SER A 165 -10.36 11.15 -4.99
C SER A 165 -9.74 12.44 -4.41
N ASN A 166 -8.83 13.10 -5.15
CA ASN A 166 -8.20 14.35 -4.72
C ASN A 166 -9.07 15.58 -4.98
N SER A 167 -9.94 15.58 -6.00
CA SER A 167 -10.81 16.71 -6.31
C SER A 167 -11.99 16.83 -5.33
N LEU A 168 -12.47 15.72 -4.75
CA LEU A 168 -13.54 15.75 -3.75
C LEU A 168 -13.10 16.28 -2.36
N CYS A 169 -11.80 16.41 -2.08
CA CYS A 169 -11.31 16.82 -0.75
C CYS A 169 -10.78 18.27 -0.67
N ASP A 170 -10.65 19.00 -1.78
CA ASP A 170 -10.04 20.35 -1.78
C ASP A 170 -11.05 21.47 -1.40
N SER A 171 -12.18 21.14 -0.76
CA SER A 171 -13.26 22.09 -0.44
C SER A 171 -13.71 22.20 1.03
N GLN A 172 -13.14 21.46 2.01
CA GLN A 172 -13.56 21.64 3.43
C GLN A 172 -12.48 21.90 4.49
N ASP A 173 -11.18 21.64 4.27
CA ASP A 173 -10.20 21.75 5.36
C ASP A 173 -9.12 22.85 5.15
N LYS A 174 -9.54 24.12 5.05
CA LYS A 174 -8.62 25.29 5.05
C LYS A 174 -8.70 26.18 6.29
N LYS A 175 -9.29 25.72 7.37
CA LYS A 175 -9.16 26.37 8.68
C LYS A 175 -8.85 25.29 9.72
N VAL A 176 -7.95 25.59 10.65
CA VAL A 176 -7.49 24.75 11.77
C VAL A 176 -6.28 23.83 11.46
N HIS A 177 -5.09 24.41 11.25
CA HIS A 177 -3.88 24.08 12.04
C HIS A 177 -2.64 24.85 11.57
N ASP A 178 -2.71 26.18 11.64
CA ASP A 178 -1.48 26.96 11.86
C ASP A 178 -1.29 27.08 13.37
N LYS A 179 -0.36 26.27 13.91
CA LYS A 179 0.57 26.60 15.01
C LYS A 179 1.21 25.31 15.59
N LYS A 180 2.54 25.30 15.58
CA LYS A 180 3.49 24.38 16.24
C LYS A 180 3.89 23.11 15.49
N LEU A 181 4.61 23.27 14.38
CA LEU A 181 5.76 22.41 14.08
C LEU A 181 7.02 23.23 14.38
N THR A 182 7.60 23.03 15.56
CA THR A 182 8.96 23.46 15.89
C THR A 182 9.71 22.25 16.42
N ASP A 183 10.80 21.92 15.72
CA ASP A 183 12.01 21.22 16.17
C ASP A 183 11.93 19.79 16.73
N GLU A 184 11.61 18.83 15.85
CA GLU A 184 12.18 17.46 15.92
C GLU A 184 12.75 16.99 14.57
N PHE A 185 13.07 17.93 13.68
CA PHE A 185 13.46 17.62 12.29
C PHE A 185 14.98 17.50 12.08
N PHE A 186 15.82 17.72 13.10
CA PHE A 186 17.29 17.63 13.00
C PHE A 186 18.00 17.22 14.32
N MET A 187 17.50 16.17 14.99
CA MET A 187 18.27 15.35 15.95
C MET A 187 17.94 13.88 15.73
#